data_AF-J0YT19-F1
#
_entry.id   AF-J0YT19-F1
#
_cell.length_a   1.000
_cell.length_b   1.000
_cell.length_c   1.000
_cell.angle_alpha   90.00
_cell.angle_beta   90.00
_cell.angle_gamma   90.00
#
_symmetry.space_group_name_H-M   'P 1'
#
loop_
_entity.id
_entity.type
_entity.pdbx_description
1 polymer ?
#
loop_
_entity_poly.entity_id
_entity_poly.type
_entity_poly.pdbx_seq_one_letter_code
_entity_poly.pdbx_strand_id
1 'polypeptide(L)'
;MKKTTSTKIVNFAKSLVTLGSNFGIFTLSFFSIASLVLLLGQFDISQLMPEGGEVTRSGYEAWGGVNAFVLTFVAGNTLLTYGLIKLKQFAKNFKESDLFEDTTISFLKKGAVLMTLVGAIQGITELILNPAHIIFNFSIAAFLFIASLVLAFIKNQFSNKVA
;
A
#
# COMPACT_ATOMS: atom_id res chain seq x y z
N MET A 1 -9.62 33.44 -15.20
CA MET A 1 -8.95 32.30 -15.88
C MET A 1 -8.23 31.31 -14.94
N LYS A 2 -7.70 31.68 -13.75
CA LYS A 2 -7.01 30.72 -12.84
C LYS A 2 -7.89 29.60 -12.26
N LYS A 3 -9.16 29.88 -11.93
CA LYS A 3 -10.09 28.95 -11.26
C LYS A 3 -10.50 27.74 -12.11
N THR A 4 -10.52 27.89 -13.44
CA THR A 4 -10.92 26.84 -14.39
C THR A 4 -9.79 25.84 -14.65
N THR A 5 -8.53 26.27 -14.64
CA THR A 5 -7.37 25.37 -14.81
C THR A 5 -7.15 24.50 -13.57
N SER A 6 -7.28 25.07 -12.37
CA SER A 6 -7.10 24.29 -11.13
C SER A 6 -8.14 23.19 -10.96
N THR A 7 -9.41 23.52 -11.23
CA THR A 7 -10.51 22.53 -11.24
C THR A 7 -10.27 21.39 -12.24
N LYS A 8 -9.72 21.68 -13.43
CA LYS A 8 -9.36 20.66 -14.43
C LYS A 8 -8.25 19.75 -13.93
N ILE A 9 -7.21 20.30 -13.30
CA ILE A 9 -6.09 19.52 -12.74
C ILE A 9 -6.58 18.61 -11.62
N VAL A 10 -7.41 19.11 -10.70
CA VAL A 10 -8.00 18.30 -9.62
C VAL A 10 -8.85 17.16 -10.18
N ASN A 11 -9.71 17.45 -11.16
CA ASN A 11 -10.55 16.42 -11.78
C ASN A 11 -9.72 15.36 -12.54
N PHE A 12 -8.66 15.78 -13.22
CA PHE A 12 -7.73 14.87 -13.88
C PHE A 12 -7.00 13.97 -12.88
N ALA A 13 -6.47 14.55 -11.80
CA ALA A 13 -5.83 13.79 -10.72
C ALA A 13 -6.78 12.78 -10.09
N LYS A 14 -8.04 13.17 -9.81
CA LYS A 14 -9.08 12.26 -9.32
C LYS A 14 -9.34 11.09 -10.27
N SER A 15 -9.38 11.36 -11.58
CA SER A 15 -9.58 10.34 -12.61
C SER A 15 -8.42 9.34 -12.60
N LEU A 16 -7.18 9.83 -12.60
CA LEU A 16 -5.98 8.98 -12.53
C LEU A 16 -5.95 8.15 -11.25
N VAL A 17 -6.21 8.76 -10.09
CA VAL A 17 -6.26 8.05 -8.81
C VAL A 17 -7.33 6.98 -8.82
N THR A 18 -8.51 7.27 -9.38
CA THR A 18 -9.61 6.30 -9.47
C THR A 18 -9.26 5.14 -10.39
N LEU A 19 -8.71 5.42 -11.57
CA LEU A 19 -8.29 4.41 -12.54
C LEU A 19 -7.20 3.52 -11.96
N GLY A 20 -6.13 4.13 -11.44
CA GLY A 20 -5.01 3.42 -10.83
C GLY A 20 -5.43 2.59 -9.61
N SER A 21 -6.31 3.13 -8.76
CA SER A 21 -6.84 2.39 -7.61
C SER A 21 -7.69 1.20 -8.04
N ASN A 22 -8.57 1.36 -9.04
CA ASN A 22 -9.38 0.24 -9.55
C ASN A 22 -8.51 -0.88 -10.11
N PHE A 23 -7.53 -0.52 -10.95
CA PHE A 23 -6.59 -1.47 -11.52
C PHE A 23 -5.80 -2.19 -10.42
N GLY A 24 -5.20 -1.43 -9.50
CA GLY A 24 -4.43 -2.00 -8.38
C GLY A 24 -5.27 -2.90 -7.47
N ILE A 25 -6.49 -2.49 -7.12
CA ILE A 25 -7.41 -3.32 -6.31
C ILE A 25 -7.69 -4.65 -7.02
N PHE A 26 -8.03 -4.61 -8.32
CA PHE A 26 -8.30 -5.81 -9.09
C PHE A 26 -7.09 -6.73 -9.14
N THR A 27 -5.93 -6.22 -9.52
CA THR A 27 -4.69 -6.99 -9.66
C THR A 27 -4.24 -7.61 -8.33
N LEU A 28 -4.19 -6.80 -7.25
CA LEU A 28 -3.76 -7.29 -5.93
C LEU A 28 -4.73 -8.32 -5.35
N SER A 29 -6.04 -8.11 -5.54
CA SER A 29 -7.06 -9.06 -5.09
C SER A 29 -6.98 -10.36 -5.88
N PHE A 30 -6.80 -10.28 -7.21
CA PHE A 30 -6.64 -11.45 -8.07
C PHE A 30 -5.43 -12.29 -7.64
N PHE A 31 -4.25 -11.67 -7.47
CA PHE A 31 -3.06 -12.38 -7.02
C PHE A 31 -3.24 -12.96 -5.62
N SER A 32 -3.87 -12.24 -4.69
CA SER A 32 -4.11 -12.75 -3.33
C SER A 32 -5.02 -13.98 -3.34
N ILE A 33 -6.12 -13.93 -4.11
CA ILE A 33 -7.05 -15.07 -4.23
C ILE A 33 -6.36 -16.24 -4.92
N ALA A 34 -5.65 -16.01 -6.02
CA ALA A 34 -4.91 -17.05 -6.73
C ALA A 34 -3.87 -17.73 -5.82
N SER A 35 -3.08 -16.96 -5.07
CA SER A 35 -2.10 -17.49 -4.12
C SER A 35 -2.75 -18.31 -3.01
N LEU A 36 -3.89 -17.86 -2.46
CA LEU A 36 -4.64 -18.63 -1.46
C LEU A 36 -5.23 -19.92 -2.04
N VAL A 37 -5.75 -19.89 -3.27
CA VAL A 37 -6.28 -21.08 -3.94
C VAL A 37 -5.16 -22.10 -4.21
N LEU A 38 -3.98 -21.66 -4.61
CA LEU A 38 -2.82 -22.54 -4.79
C LEU A 38 -2.36 -23.16 -3.46
N LEU A 39 -2.38 -22.38 -2.39
CA LEU A 39 -2.03 -22.84 -1.04
C LEU A 39 -3.04 -23.86 -0.49
N LEU A 40 -4.34 -23.60 -0.64
CA LEU A 40 -5.41 -24.43 -0.07
C LEU A 40 -5.84 -25.59 -0.99
N GLY A 41 -5.55 -25.49 -2.30
CA GLY A 41 -6.02 -26.42 -3.33
C GLY A 41 -5.17 -27.68 -3.53
N GLN A 42 -4.10 -27.89 -2.76
CA GLN A 42 -3.16 -29.02 -2.94
C GLN A 42 -2.57 -29.13 -4.36
N PHE A 43 -2.24 -28.00 -5.01
CA PHE A 43 -1.47 -28.05 -6.25
C PHE A 43 0.03 -28.14 -5.92
N ASP A 44 0.72 -29.09 -6.55
CA ASP A 44 2.17 -29.22 -6.44
C ASP A 44 2.85 -28.04 -7.15
N ILE A 45 3.15 -27.00 -6.38
CA ILE A 45 3.79 -25.77 -6.84
C ILE A 45 5.32 -25.85 -6.85
N SER A 46 5.89 -27.04 -6.67
CA SER A 46 7.33 -27.30 -6.82
C SER A 46 7.88 -26.80 -8.16
N GLN A 47 7.06 -26.80 -9.22
CA GLN A 47 7.43 -26.34 -10.56
C GLN A 47 7.38 -24.81 -10.75
N LEU A 48 6.78 -24.07 -9.82
CA LEU A 48 6.67 -22.60 -9.87
C LEU A 48 7.63 -21.92 -8.87
N MET A 49 8.36 -22.70 -8.08
CA MET A 49 9.36 -22.17 -7.15
C MET A 49 10.68 -21.88 -7.88
N PRO A 50 11.34 -20.74 -7.58
CA PRO A 50 12.70 -20.51 -8.03
C PRO A 50 13.64 -21.59 -7.47
N GLU A 51 14.67 -21.95 -8.23
CA GLU A 51 15.65 -22.96 -7.82
C GLU A 51 16.23 -22.61 -6.44
N GLY A 52 16.03 -23.50 -5.46
CA GLY A 52 16.45 -23.32 -4.06
C GLY A 52 15.33 -23.25 -3.02
N GLY A 53 14.05 -23.23 -3.42
CA GLY A 53 12.93 -23.36 -2.49
C GLY A 53 12.74 -24.81 -2.03
N GLU A 54 13.01 -25.13 -0.76
CA GLU A 54 12.81 -26.48 -0.24
C GLU A 54 11.32 -26.88 -0.25
N VAL A 55 11.02 -28.02 -0.88
CA VAL A 55 9.70 -28.69 -0.87
C VAL A 55 9.71 -29.85 0.12
N THR A 56 10.24 -29.65 1.33
CA THR A 56 10.15 -30.66 2.38
C THR A 56 8.80 -30.53 3.06
N ARG A 57 7.88 -31.40 2.64
CA ARG A 57 6.59 -31.65 3.28
C ARG A 57 6.83 -32.22 4.68
N SER A 58 7.22 -31.39 5.63
CA SER A 58 7.37 -31.78 7.03
C SER A 58 6.00 -31.64 7.70
N GLY A 59 5.52 -32.73 8.31
CA GLY A 59 4.30 -32.76 9.12
C GLY A 59 4.39 -31.95 10.42
N TYR A 60 5.32 -31.00 10.51
CA TYR A 60 5.62 -30.19 11.69
C TYR A 60 6.10 -28.77 11.33
N GLU A 61 5.65 -28.15 10.24
CA GLU A 61 5.98 -26.74 9.94
C GLU A 61 4.83 -26.02 9.19
N ALA A 62 3.67 -25.91 9.83
CA ALA A 62 2.56 -25.13 9.25
C ALA A 62 2.88 -23.63 9.07
N TRP A 63 4.00 -23.15 9.63
CA TRP A 63 4.38 -21.74 9.73
C TRP A 63 5.74 -21.40 9.08
N GLY A 64 6.35 -22.33 8.35
CA GLY A 64 7.62 -22.13 7.63
C GLY A 64 7.47 -22.20 6.10
N GLY A 65 8.42 -21.61 5.37
CA GLY A 65 8.54 -21.74 3.91
C GLY A 65 7.37 -21.16 3.11
N VAL A 66 6.84 -21.94 2.16
CA VAL A 66 5.84 -21.52 1.16
C VAL A 66 4.53 -21.01 1.79
N ASN A 67 4.09 -21.61 2.89
CA ASN A 67 2.87 -21.18 3.59
C ASN A 67 3.04 -19.79 4.20
N ALA A 68 4.18 -19.56 4.85
CA ALA A 68 4.53 -18.26 5.43
C ALA A 68 4.63 -17.20 4.32
N PHE A 69 5.27 -17.54 3.19
CA PHE A 69 5.37 -16.66 2.02
C PHE A 69 3.98 -16.24 1.50
N VAL A 70 3.08 -17.21 1.26
CA VAL A 70 1.74 -16.90 0.76
C VAL A 70 0.97 -16.04 1.75
N LEU A 71 1.05 -16.33 3.05
CA LEU A 71 0.36 -15.55 4.08
C LEU A 71 0.85 -14.10 4.15
N THR A 72 2.17 -13.88 4.14
CA THR A 72 2.72 -12.52 4.20
C THR A 72 2.48 -11.76 2.88
N PHE A 73 2.56 -12.43 1.74
CA PHE A 73 2.21 -11.86 0.44
C PHE A 73 0.74 -11.40 0.38
N VAL A 74 -0.19 -12.27 0.78
CA VAL A 74 -1.62 -11.97 0.83
C VAL A 74 -1.91 -10.86 1.84
N ALA A 75 -1.27 -10.87 3.01
CA ALA A 75 -1.42 -9.81 4.01
C ALA A 75 -0.95 -8.46 3.46
N GLY A 76 0.21 -8.40 2.82
CA GLY A 76 0.74 -7.19 2.21
C GLY A 76 -0.18 -6.64 1.12
N ASN A 77 -0.64 -7.50 0.21
CA ASN A 77 -1.58 -7.14 -0.86
C ASN A 77 -2.94 -6.68 -0.31
N THR A 78 -3.43 -7.28 0.77
CA THR A 78 -4.69 -6.89 1.42
C THR A 78 -4.57 -5.49 2.02
N LEU A 79 -3.46 -5.18 2.69
CA LEU A 79 -3.22 -3.83 3.23
C LEU A 79 -3.08 -2.79 2.13
N LEU A 80 -2.39 -3.11 1.04
CA LEU A 80 -2.32 -2.25 -0.14
C LEU A 80 -3.70 -2.03 -0.76
N THR A 81 -4.51 -3.08 -0.90
CA THR A 81 -5.88 -3.02 -1.41
C THR A 81 -6.75 -2.11 -0.53
N TYR A 82 -6.67 -2.28 0.79
CA TYR A 82 -7.33 -1.39 1.75
C TYR A 82 -6.88 0.06 1.56
N GLY A 83 -5.58 0.31 1.41
CA GLY A 83 -5.02 1.62 1.14
C GLY A 83 -5.58 2.26 -0.13
N LEU A 84 -5.66 1.51 -1.23
CA LEU A 84 -6.22 1.96 -2.50
C LEU A 84 -7.71 2.26 -2.39
N ILE A 85 -8.48 1.46 -1.65
CA ILE A 85 -9.90 1.74 -1.39
C ILE A 85 -10.05 3.07 -0.63
N LYS A 86 -9.23 3.30 0.40
CA LYS A 86 -9.24 4.55 1.17
C LYS A 86 -8.79 5.75 0.33
N LEU A 87 -7.77 5.58 -0.51
CA LEU A 87 -7.31 6.61 -1.44
C LEU A 87 -8.38 6.99 -2.45
N LYS A 88 -9.07 6.01 -3.04
CA LYS A 88 -10.21 6.25 -3.94
C LYS A 88 -11.35 6.99 -3.24
N GLN A 89 -11.69 6.60 -2.02
CA GLN A 89 -12.72 7.27 -1.22
C GLN A 89 -12.36 8.72 -0.91
N PHE A 90 -11.10 8.97 -0.53
CA PHE A 90 -10.58 10.30 -0.28
C PHE A 90 -10.62 11.17 -1.56
N ALA A 91 -10.08 10.66 -2.67
CA ALA A 91 -10.03 11.38 -3.94
C ALA A 91 -11.41 11.75 -4.48
N LYS A 92 -12.43 10.90 -4.29
CA LYS A 92 -13.81 11.19 -4.70
C LYS A 92 -14.30 12.52 -4.11
N ASN A 93 -14.07 12.71 -2.81
CA ASN A 93 -14.62 13.84 -2.06
C ASN A 93 -13.68 15.04 -1.98
N PHE A 94 -12.39 14.87 -2.30
CA PHE A 94 -11.37 15.91 -2.19
C PHE A 94 -11.69 17.16 -3.01
N LYS A 95 -11.50 18.34 -2.43
CA LYS A 95 -11.54 19.63 -3.14
C LYS A 95 -10.20 20.34 -2.94
N GLU A 96 -9.88 21.27 -3.83
CA GLU A 96 -8.64 22.07 -3.74
C GLU A 96 -8.53 22.82 -2.40
N SER A 97 -9.66 23.31 -1.87
CA SER A 97 -9.75 23.94 -0.55
C SER A 97 -9.31 23.01 0.59
N ASP A 98 -9.44 21.70 0.40
CA ASP A 98 -9.20 20.71 1.46
C ASP A 98 -7.71 20.40 1.63
N LEU A 99 -6.84 20.95 0.77
CA LEU A 99 -5.41 20.62 0.75
C LEU A 99 -4.72 20.88 2.10
N PHE A 100 -5.08 21.96 2.78
CA PHE A 100 -4.50 22.36 4.07
C PHE A 100 -5.40 22.03 5.27
N GLU A 101 -6.48 21.29 5.04
CA GLU A 101 -7.39 20.87 6.11
C GLU A 101 -6.80 19.73 6.95
N ASP A 102 -7.23 19.66 8.21
CA ASP A 102 -6.81 18.61 9.14
C ASP A 102 -7.18 17.21 8.63
N THR A 103 -8.23 17.11 7.83
CA THR A 103 -8.67 15.86 7.18
C THR A 103 -7.61 15.33 6.21
N THR A 104 -7.01 16.19 5.38
CA THR A 104 -5.94 15.81 4.43
C THR A 104 -4.65 15.47 5.16
N ILE A 105 -4.26 16.27 6.16
CA ILE A 105 -3.07 16.01 6.98
C ILE A 105 -3.21 14.67 7.73
N SER A 106 -4.39 14.42 8.33
CA SER A 106 -4.70 13.17 9.02
C SER A 106 -4.72 11.97 8.06
N PHE A 107 -5.25 12.15 6.84
CA PHE A 107 -5.24 11.12 5.81
C PHE A 107 -3.80 10.72 5.45
N LEU A 108 -2.90 11.68 5.23
CA LEU A 108 -1.49 11.39 4.94
C LEU A 108 -0.78 10.68 6.08
N LYS A 109 -1.02 11.08 7.34
CA LYS A 109 -0.45 10.39 8.52
C LYS A 109 -0.92 8.94 8.61
N LYS A 110 -2.22 8.70 8.44
CA LYS A 110 -2.78 7.34 8.43
C LYS A 110 -2.23 6.51 7.26
N GLY A 111 -2.08 7.14 6.09
CA GLY A 111 -1.43 6.53 4.93
C GLY A 111 0.03 6.15 5.22
N ALA A 112 0.80 7.01 5.87
CA ALA A 112 2.18 6.73 6.26
C ALA A 112 2.26 5.50 7.18
N VAL A 113 1.41 5.44 8.22
CA VAL A 113 1.35 4.29 9.13
C VAL A 113 1.00 3.00 8.39
N LEU A 114 0.00 3.05 7.50
CA LEU A 114 -0.37 1.90 6.68
C LEU A 114 0.81 1.44 5.81
N MET A 115 1.51 2.37 5.15
CA MET A 115 2.63 2.04 4.28
C MET A 115 3.85 1.53 5.04
N THR A 116 4.04 1.93 6.30
CA THR A 116 5.04 1.31 7.18
C THR A 116 4.71 -0.16 7.42
N LEU A 117 3.44 -0.49 7.71
CA LEU A 117 3.01 -1.88 7.89
C LEU A 117 3.19 -2.70 6.60
N VAL A 118 2.83 -2.12 5.45
CA VAL A 118 3.05 -2.76 4.14
C VAL A 118 4.55 -3.04 3.93
N GLY A 119 5.41 -2.04 4.13
CA GLY A 119 6.86 -2.20 3.96
C GLY A 119 7.46 -3.24 4.91
N ALA A 120 6.97 -3.32 6.15
CA ALA A 120 7.37 -4.34 7.10
C ALA A 120 6.97 -5.75 6.63
N ILE A 121 5.72 -5.94 6.20
CA ILE A 121 5.23 -7.24 5.72
C ILE A 121 5.92 -7.66 4.42
N GLN A 122 6.18 -6.72 3.51
CA GLN A 122 6.94 -6.99 2.28
C GLN A 122 8.38 -7.40 2.60
N GLY A 123 9.06 -6.71 3.51
CA GLY A 123 10.40 -7.10 3.93
C GLY A 123 10.46 -8.48 4.62
N ILE A 124 9.43 -8.84 5.39
CA ILE A 124 9.28 -10.21 5.93
C ILE A 124 9.07 -11.22 4.79
N THR A 125 8.24 -10.88 3.79
CA THR A 125 7.99 -11.74 2.63
C THR A 125 9.27 -11.98 1.82
N GLU A 126 10.07 -10.93 1.62
CA GLU A 126 11.38 -11.02 0.96
C GLU A 126 12.36 -11.87 1.77
N LEU A 127 12.40 -11.70 3.10
CA LEU A 127 13.23 -12.51 3.97
C LEU A 127 12.89 -14.01 3.89
N ILE A 128 11.60 -14.35 3.78
CA ILE A 128 11.16 -15.75 3.60
C ILE A 128 11.65 -16.30 2.25
N LEU A 129 11.65 -15.49 1.19
CA LEU A 129 12.06 -15.90 -0.14
C LEU A 129 13.59 -15.95 -0.31
N ASN A 130 14.31 -15.03 0.33
CA ASN A 130 15.76 -14.91 0.27
C ASN A 130 16.34 -14.47 1.63
N PRO A 131 16.72 -15.42 2.50
CA PRO A 131 17.24 -15.12 3.83
C PRO A 131 18.52 -14.28 3.85
N ALA A 132 19.28 -14.24 2.75
CA ALA A 132 20.54 -13.53 2.65
C ALA A 132 20.39 -12.03 2.33
N HIS A 133 19.19 -11.58 1.93
CA HIS A 133 18.93 -10.19 1.55
C HIS A 133 17.62 -9.70 2.14
N ILE A 134 17.68 -8.67 2.97
CA ILE A 134 16.51 -8.05 3.59
C ILE A 134 16.45 -6.59 3.19
N ILE A 135 15.43 -6.20 2.43
CA ILE A 135 15.18 -4.80 2.08
C ILE A 135 13.80 -4.41 2.60
N PHE A 136 13.77 -3.56 3.62
CA PHE A 136 12.54 -2.91 4.05
C PHE A 136 12.38 -1.58 3.31
N ASN A 137 11.43 -1.50 2.39
CA ASN A 137 11.15 -0.27 1.66
C ASN A 137 10.10 0.60 2.38
N PHE A 138 10.56 1.64 3.06
CA PHE A 138 9.69 2.62 3.73
C PHE A 138 9.57 3.94 2.97
N SER A 139 10.01 4.01 1.72
CA SER A 139 10.11 5.27 0.97
C SER A 139 8.76 5.98 0.83
N ILE A 140 7.70 5.23 0.54
CA ILE A 140 6.34 5.78 0.42
C ILE A 140 5.83 6.26 1.79
N ALA A 141 6.08 5.50 2.86
CA ALA A 141 5.69 5.90 4.21
C ALA A 141 6.39 7.20 4.63
N ALA A 142 7.71 7.29 4.40
CA ALA A 142 8.49 8.48 4.65
C ALA A 142 7.98 9.68 3.84
N PHE A 143 7.69 9.50 2.55
CA PHE A 143 7.13 10.55 1.70
C PHE A 143 5.80 11.08 2.24
N LEU A 144 4.85 10.19 2.59
CA LEU A 144 3.55 10.58 3.12
C LEU A 144 3.68 11.30 4.47
N PHE A 145 4.58 10.82 5.33
CA PHE A 145 4.85 11.46 6.61
C PHE A 145 5.42 12.87 6.43
N ILE A 146 6.44 13.03 5.60
CA ILE A 146 7.05 14.34 5.29
C ILE A 146 6.01 15.28 4.68
N ALA A 147 5.21 14.81 3.71
CA ALA A 147 4.13 15.60 3.12
C ALA A 147 3.13 16.08 4.19
N SER A 148 2.78 15.22 5.15
CA SER A 148 1.89 15.60 6.26
C SER A 148 2.50 16.68 7.16
N LEU A 149 3.81 16.62 7.42
CA LEU A 149 4.53 17.63 8.21
C LEU A 149 4.60 18.97 7.49
N VAL A 150 4.91 18.95 6.18
CA VAL A 150 4.96 20.16 5.35
C VAL A 150 3.61 20.85 5.32
N LEU A 151 2.52 20.11 5.08
CA LEU A 151 1.18 20.70 5.07
C LEU A 151 0.77 21.27 6.44
N ALA A 152 1.09 20.57 7.54
CA ALA A 152 0.82 21.06 8.88
C ALA A 152 1.63 22.33 9.21
N PHE A 153 2.90 22.37 8.82
CA PHE A 153 3.76 23.54 9.01
C PHE A 153 3.22 24.75 8.25
N ILE A 154 2.87 24.57 6.97
CA ILE A 154 2.31 25.62 6.12
C ILE A 154 1.00 26.15 6.73
N LYS A 155 0.09 25.26 7.14
CA LYS A 155 -1.18 25.63 7.78
C LYS A 155 -0.95 26.51 9.02
N ASN A 156 -0.05 26.09 9.93
CA ASN A 156 0.24 26.82 11.16
C ASN A 156 0.85 28.20 10.89
N GLN A 157 1.74 28.32 9.88
CA GLN A 157 2.33 29.60 9.46
C GLN A 157 1.27 30.59 8.95
N PHE A 158 0.29 30.11 8.18
CA PHE A 158 -0.78 30.96 7.69
C PHE A 158 -1.83 31.28 8.77
N SER A 159 -2.13 30.34 9.67
CA SER A 159 -3.04 30.58 10.79
C SER A 159 -2.50 31.65 11.76
N ASN A 160 -1.18 31.66 12.02
CA ASN A 160 -0.55 32.63 12.91
C ASN A 160 -0.35 34.03 12.28
N LYS A 161 -0.55 34.19 10.97
CA LYS A 161 -0.46 35.49 10.27
C LYS A 161 -1.79 36.24 10.19
N VAL A 162 -2.90 35.61 10.58
CA VAL A 162 -4.26 36.17 10.49
C VAL A 162 -4.81 36.54 11.88
N ALA A 163 -4.09 36.20 12.95
CA ALA A 163 -4.34 36.64 14.33
C ALA A 163 -3.48 37.87 14.66
#